data_AF-A0AA91PBV8-F1
#
_entry.id   AF-A0AA91PBV8-F1
#
_cell.length_a   1.000
_cell.length_b   1.000
_cell.length_c   1.000
_cell.angle_alpha   90.00
_cell.angle_beta   90.00
_cell.angle_gamma   90.00
#
_symmetry.space_group_name_H-M   'P 1'
#
loop_
_entity.id
_entity.type
_entity.pdbx_description
1 polymer ?
#
loop_
_entity_poly.entity_id
_entity_poly.type
_entity_poly.pdbx_seq_one_letter_code
_entity_poly.pdbx_strand_id
1 'polypeptide(L)'
;MSSGTYLRTGQAADRLGTSRQHVVDMCNRNELPHIMVGTHRRIPREAIDLLSAKHQPGGDRHSRSRWLHIAIARALLLDPDAVIAKARSNLARARADGAIDVHSTPYMTEWEMLLASDLATLIDAMLDPGDHAATLRSCSPFAGVLPQEEVSAIKETWRLSRTGDGERV
;
A
#
# COMPACT_ATOMS: atom_id res chain seq x y z
N MET A 1 -38.41 -2.37 -1.22
CA MET A 1 -37.90 -1.27 -2.06
C MET A 1 -36.42 -1.50 -2.33
N SER A 2 -36.10 -2.06 -3.50
CA SER A 2 -34.79 -2.64 -3.85
C SER A 2 -33.97 -1.70 -4.74
N SER A 3 -33.16 -0.80 -4.14
CA SER A 3 -32.37 0.19 -4.92
C SER A 3 -30.84 0.05 -4.78
N GLY A 4 -30.33 -1.05 -4.20
CA GLY A 4 -28.92 -1.15 -3.81
C GLY A 4 -28.00 -2.06 -4.65
N THR A 5 -28.53 -2.92 -5.53
CA THR A 5 -27.81 -4.12 -6.01
C THR A 5 -26.77 -3.85 -7.11
N TYR A 6 -26.94 -2.81 -7.92
CA TYR A 6 -26.07 -2.54 -9.07
C TYR A 6 -25.50 -1.12 -9.07
N LEU A 7 -24.23 -1.00 -9.47
CA LEU A 7 -23.45 0.22 -9.49
C LEU A 7 -23.15 0.66 -10.92
N ARG A 8 -23.11 1.97 -11.12
CA ARG A 8 -22.56 2.57 -12.34
C ARG A 8 -21.03 2.45 -12.28
N THR A 9 -20.36 2.46 -13.43
CA THR A 9 -18.89 2.41 -13.50
C THR A 9 -18.20 3.53 -12.72
N GLY A 10 -18.81 4.72 -12.64
CA GLY A 10 -18.31 5.80 -11.77
C GLY A 10 -18.38 5.44 -10.28
N GLN A 11 -19.54 4.98 -9.81
CA GLN A 11 -19.71 4.56 -8.40
C GLN A 11 -18.84 3.35 -8.02
N ALA A 12 -18.58 2.46 -8.98
CA ALA A 12 -17.65 1.35 -8.81
C ALA A 12 -16.20 1.86 -8.72
N ALA A 13 -15.82 2.81 -9.56
CA ALA A 13 -14.51 3.45 -9.54
C ALA A 13 -14.23 4.16 -8.21
N ASP A 14 -15.20 4.95 -7.72
CA ASP A 14 -15.10 5.65 -6.43
C ASP A 14 -14.88 4.67 -5.27
N ARG A 15 -15.52 3.49 -5.31
CA ARG A 15 -15.37 2.47 -4.27
C ARG A 15 -14.08 1.66 -4.36
N LEU A 16 -13.61 1.41 -5.57
CA LEU A 16 -12.36 0.70 -5.79
C LEU A 16 -11.12 1.63 -5.68
N GLY A 17 -11.32 2.94 -5.52
CA GLY A 17 -10.24 3.91 -5.51
C GLY A 17 -9.49 3.99 -6.85
N THR A 18 -10.16 3.73 -7.97
CA THR A 18 -9.55 3.66 -9.31
C THR A 18 -10.28 4.54 -10.32
N SER A 19 -9.79 4.62 -11.55
CA SER A 19 -10.44 5.42 -12.60
C SER A 19 -11.64 4.68 -13.22
N ARG A 20 -12.63 5.45 -13.70
CA ARG A 20 -13.76 4.90 -14.45
C ARG A 20 -13.32 4.10 -15.68
N GLN A 21 -12.26 4.54 -16.38
CA GLN A 21 -11.75 3.84 -17.55
C GLN A 21 -11.16 2.49 -17.16
N HIS A 22 -10.45 2.41 -16.03
CA HIS A 22 -9.93 1.15 -15.51
C HIS A 22 -11.05 0.14 -15.21
N VAL A 23 -12.15 0.58 -14.58
CA VAL A 23 -13.33 -0.27 -14.35
C VAL A 23 -13.96 -0.75 -15.68
N VAL A 24 -13.98 0.11 -16.71
CA VAL A 24 -14.45 -0.28 -18.05
C VAL A 24 -13.55 -1.34 -18.67
N ASP A 25 -12.23 -1.19 -18.55
CA ASP A 25 -11.27 -2.14 -19.10
C ASP A 25 -11.38 -3.49 -18.38
N MET A 26 -11.57 -3.50 -17.06
CA MET A 26 -11.85 -4.72 -16.30
C MET A 26 -13.13 -5.43 -16.78
N CYS A 27 -14.19 -4.67 -17.09
CA CYS A 27 -15.40 -5.23 -17.67
C CYS A 27 -15.13 -5.86 -19.05
N ASN A 28 -14.33 -5.19 -19.89
CA ASN A 28 -13.98 -5.68 -21.23
C ASN A 28 -13.09 -6.94 -21.17
N ARG A 29 -12.22 -7.04 -20.16
CA ARG A 29 -11.35 -8.21 -19.90
C ARG A 29 -12.06 -9.33 -19.13
N ASN A 30 -13.35 -9.20 -18.83
CA ASN A 30 -14.14 -10.14 -18.02
C ASN A 30 -13.59 -10.36 -16.59
N GLU A 31 -12.81 -9.41 -16.07
CA GLU A 31 -12.30 -9.43 -14.69
C GLU A 31 -13.36 -8.94 -13.69
N LEU A 32 -14.37 -8.22 -14.18
CA LEU A 32 -15.47 -7.71 -13.37
C LEU A 32 -16.81 -8.08 -14.02
N PRO A 33 -17.69 -8.81 -13.31
CA PRO A 33 -18.99 -9.15 -13.85
C PRO A 33 -19.82 -7.89 -14.03
N HIS A 34 -20.47 -7.77 -15.18
CA HIS A 34 -21.33 -6.64 -15.49
C HIS A 34 -22.50 -7.09 -16.37
N ILE A 35 -23.57 -6.30 -16.32
CA ILE A 35 -24.68 -6.40 -17.26
C ILE A 35 -24.78 -5.11 -18.06
N MET A 36 -25.32 -5.21 -19.27
CA MET A 36 -25.64 -4.05 -20.11
C MET A 36 -27.09 -3.64 -19.86
N VAL A 37 -27.31 -2.36 -19.57
CA VAL A 37 -28.63 -1.75 -19.50
C VAL A 37 -28.66 -0.59 -20.48
N GLY A 38 -29.22 -0.85 -21.67
CA GLY A 38 -29.04 0.02 -22.84
C GLY A 38 -27.56 0.10 -23.22
N THR A 39 -27.02 1.32 -23.29
CA THR A 39 -25.59 1.58 -23.55
C THR A 39 -24.73 1.58 -22.29
N HIS A 40 -25.31 1.41 -21.11
CA HIS A 40 -24.60 1.57 -19.84
C HIS A 40 -24.30 0.24 -19.14
N ARG A 41 -23.05 0.04 -18.72
CA ARG A 41 -22.65 -1.06 -17.82
C ARG A 41 -23.22 -0.87 -16.41
N ARG A 42 -23.66 -1.96 -15.81
CA ARG A 42 -24.10 -2.06 -14.41
C ARG A 42 -23.36 -3.20 -13.74
N ILE A 43 -22.70 -2.91 -12.64
CA ILE A 43 -21.83 -3.86 -11.94
C ILE A 43 -22.51 -4.28 -10.65
N PRO A 44 -22.65 -5.58 -10.34
CA PRO A 44 -23.17 -6.02 -9.05
C PRO A 44 -22.33 -5.42 -7.92
N ARG A 45 -22.99 -4.81 -6.94
CA ARG A 45 -22.32 -4.24 -5.77
C ARG A 45 -21.48 -5.29 -5.05
N GLU A 46 -22.02 -6.47 -4.85
CA GLU A 46 -21.31 -7.59 -4.20
C GLU A 46 -20.00 -7.94 -4.91
N ALA A 47 -19.95 -7.84 -6.24
CA ALA A 47 -18.71 -8.07 -6.98
C ALA A 47 -17.66 -6.98 -6.70
N ILE A 48 -18.09 -5.73 -6.53
CA ILE A 48 -17.19 -4.63 -6.13
C ILE A 48 -16.73 -4.82 -4.69
N ASP A 49 -17.62 -5.21 -3.78
CA ASP A 49 -17.29 -5.40 -2.37
C ASP A 49 -16.32 -6.58 -2.19
N LEU A 50 -16.56 -7.70 -2.88
CA LEU A 50 -15.63 -8.84 -2.94
C LEU A 50 -14.28 -8.45 -3.57
N LEU A 51 -14.32 -7.65 -4.64
CA LEU A 51 -13.10 -7.25 -5.33
C LEU A 51 -12.31 -6.22 -4.55
N SER A 52 -12.96 -5.33 -3.80
CA SER A 52 -12.34 -4.41 -2.84
C SER A 52 -11.74 -5.14 -1.64
N ALA A 53 -12.45 -6.16 -1.13
CA ALA A 53 -11.91 -7.03 -0.09
C ALA A 53 -10.68 -7.83 -0.56
N LYS A 54 -10.66 -8.23 -1.84
CA LYS A 54 -9.53 -8.95 -2.47
C LYS A 54 -8.40 -8.04 -2.95
N HIS A 55 -8.71 -6.85 -3.44
CA HIS A 55 -7.79 -5.82 -3.91
C HIS A 55 -7.67 -4.72 -2.86
N GLN A 56 -6.79 -4.93 -1.88
CA GLN A 56 -6.08 -3.79 -1.33
C GLN A 56 -5.29 -3.15 -2.48
N PRO A 57 -5.35 -1.82 -2.67
CA PRO A 57 -4.62 -1.14 -3.74
C PRO A 57 -3.13 -1.55 -3.76
N GLY A 58 -2.71 -2.11 -4.91
CA GLY A 58 -1.34 -2.50 -5.30
C GLY A 58 -0.68 -3.74 -4.65
N GLY A 59 -1.48 -4.78 -4.38
CA GLY A 59 -1.03 -6.17 -4.40
C GLY A 59 -0.09 -6.63 -3.28
N ASP A 60 0.40 -7.86 -3.45
CA ASP A 60 1.27 -8.58 -2.51
C ASP A 60 2.46 -7.73 -2.02
N ARG A 61 3.05 -6.93 -2.92
CA ARG A 61 4.22 -6.11 -2.62
C ARG A 61 3.91 -4.96 -1.64
N HIS A 62 2.82 -4.23 -1.82
CA HIS A 62 2.46 -3.13 -0.91
C HIS A 62 2.00 -3.63 0.44
N SER A 63 1.28 -4.76 0.47
CA SER A 63 0.95 -5.45 1.71
C SER A 63 2.22 -5.87 2.47
N ARG A 64 3.19 -6.48 1.76
CA ARG A 64 4.46 -6.91 2.35
C ARG A 64 5.29 -5.73 2.88
N SER A 65 5.38 -4.62 2.14
CA SER A 65 6.15 -3.44 2.61
C SER A 65 5.52 -2.81 3.84
N ARG A 66 4.18 -2.83 3.95
CA ARG A 66 3.46 -2.37 5.14
C ARG A 66 3.75 -3.24 6.37
N TRP A 67 3.79 -4.56 6.22
CA TRP A 67 4.16 -5.47 7.32
C TRP A 67 5.57 -5.21 7.86
N LEU A 68 6.53 -4.91 6.98
CA LEU A 68 7.87 -4.50 7.40
C LEU A 68 7.84 -3.17 8.15
N HIS A 69 7.06 -2.19 7.67
CA HIS A 69 6.91 -0.90 8.32
C HIS A 69 6.21 -0.97 9.69
N ILE A 70 5.30 -1.92 9.91
CA ILE A 70 4.73 -2.20 11.24
C ILE A 70 5.83 -2.63 12.22
N ALA A 71 6.73 -3.52 11.81
CA ALA A 71 7.83 -3.95 12.66
C ALA A 71 8.84 -2.81 12.91
N ILE A 72 9.15 -2.00 11.89
CA ILE A 72 9.99 -0.81 12.06
C ILE A 72 9.33 0.20 13.01
N ALA A 73 8.02 0.41 12.93
CA ALA A 73 7.30 1.29 13.86
C ALA A 73 7.39 0.77 15.30
N ARG A 74 7.40 -0.54 15.53
CA ARG A 74 7.68 -1.11 16.86
C ARG A 74 9.10 -0.82 17.33
N ALA A 75 10.10 -0.99 16.47
CA ALA A 75 11.48 -0.62 16.80
C ALA A 75 11.62 0.88 17.11
N LEU A 76 10.95 1.72 16.32
CA LEU A 76 10.91 3.16 16.49
C LEU A 76 10.26 3.58 17.81
N LEU A 77 9.21 2.89 18.27
CA LEU A 77 8.59 3.14 19.58
C LEU A 77 9.49 2.75 20.76
N LEU A 78 10.38 1.78 20.57
CA LEU A 78 11.29 1.30 21.62
C LEU A 78 12.55 2.17 21.72
N ASP A 79 13.10 2.60 20.59
CA ASP A 79 14.30 3.44 20.51
C ASP A 79 14.17 4.44 19.34
N PRO A 80 13.48 5.58 19.55
CA PRO A 80 13.27 6.56 18.50
C PRO A 80 14.59 7.14 17.97
N ASP A 81 15.53 7.43 18.87
CA ASP A 81 16.77 8.11 18.53
C ASP A 81 17.65 7.25 17.62
N ALA A 82 17.83 5.96 17.96
CA ALA A 82 18.64 5.06 17.13
C ALA A 82 18.02 4.85 15.74
N VAL A 83 16.70 4.67 15.66
CA VAL A 83 16.01 4.42 14.38
C VAL A 83 16.03 5.67 13.50
N ILE A 84 15.76 6.85 14.05
CA ILE A 84 15.79 8.11 13.30
C ILE A 84 17.21 8.42 12.83
N ALA A 85 18.22 8.26 13.71
CA ALA A 85 19.62 8.47 13.34
C ALA A 85 20.05 7.54 12.18
N LYS A 86 19.65 6.26 12.24
CA LYS A 86 19.90 5.29 11.17
C LYS A 86 19.25 5.70 9.85
N ALA A 87 17.97 6.10 9.89
CA ALA A 87 17.24 6.53 8.71
C ALA A 87 17.86 7.77 8.06
N ARG A 88 18.22 8.78 8.86
CA ARG A 88 18.90 9.99 8.39
C ARG A 88 20.26 9.68 7.76
N SER A 89 21.04 8.78 8.37
CA SER A 89 22.33 8.32 7.82
C SER A 89 22.15 7.63 6.47
N ASN A 90 21.12 6.79 6.33
CA ASN A 90 20.80 6.12 5.07
C ASN A 90 20.41 7.11 3.96
N LEU A 91 19.62 8.13 4.26
CA LEU A 91 19.28 9.20 3.30
C LEU A 91 20.52 9.99 2.86
N ALA A 92 21.36 10.39 3.82
CA ALA A 92 22.59 11.11 3.53
C ALA A 92 23.52 10.30 2.62
N ARG A 93 23.67 9.00 2.88
CA ARG A 93 24.44 8.09 2.03
C ARG A 93 23.84 7.95 0.63
N ALA A 94 22.53 7.71 0.52
CA ALA A 94 21.87 7.58 -0.78
C ALA A 94 22.07 8.82 -1.66
N ARG A 95 22.10 10.01 -1.03
CA ARG A 95 22.40 11.28 -1.70
C ARG A 95 23.85 11.39 -2.15
N ALA A 96 24.80 11.01 -1.28
CA ALA A 96 26.22 11.03 -1.60
C ALA A 96 26.58 10.05 -2.73
N ASP A 97 25.94 8.88 -2.75
CA ASP A 97 26.20 7.82 -3.73
C ASP A 97 25.53 8.09 -5.10
N GLY A 98 24.76 9.17 -5.23
CA GLY A 98 24.01 9.48 -6.46
C GLY A 98 22.90 8.47 -6.76
N ALA A 99 22.48 7.68 -5.77
CA ALA A 99 21.42 6.67 -5.92
C ALA A 99 20.01 7.28 -5.99
N ILE A 100 19.90 8.60 -5.85
CA ILE A 100 18.64 9.35 -5.93
C ILE A 100 18.47 9.87 -7.36
N ASP A 101 17.54 9.27 -8.09
CA ASP A 101 17.10 9.79 -9.39
C ASP A 101 16.06 10.91 -9.22
N VAL A 102 15.73 11.57 -10.35
CA VAL A 102 14.76 12.68 -10.40
C VAL A 102 13.35 12.24 -9.94
N HIS A 103 13.00 10.97 -10.13
CA HIS A 103 11.68 10.43 -9.78
C HIS A 103 11.56 10.07 -8.30
N SER A 104 12.67 9.73 -7.65
CA SER A 104 12.77 9.37 -6.24
C SER A 104 13.00 10.59 -5.35
N THR A 105 13.51 11.69 -5.92
CA THR A 105 13.80 12.94 -5.19
C THR A 105 12.62 13.46 -4.36
N PRO A 106 11.37 13.53 -4.87
CA PRO A 106 10.24 14.00 -4.07
C PRO A 106 9.99 13.16 -2.81
N TYR A 107 10.07 11.84 -2.94
CA TYR A 107 9.87 10.90 -1.82
C TYR A 107 11.00 10.95 -0.79
N MET A 108 12.23 11.24 -1.22
CA MET A 108 13.35 11.45 -0.30
C MET A 108 13.17 12.72 0.54
N THR A 109 12.79 13.82 -0.11
CA THR A 109 12.46 15.08 0.59
C THR A 109 11.29 14.87 1.55
N GLU A 110 10.29 14.09 1.16
CA GLU A 110 9.17 13.74 2.03
C GLU A 110 9.61 12.95 3.27
N TRP A 111 10.49 11.95 3.09
CA TRP A 111 11.07 11.25 4.23
C TRP A 111 11.89 12.16 5.15
N GLU A 112 12.65 13.12 4.60
CA GLU A 112 13.39 14.12 5.41
C GLU A 112 12.44 14.97 6.26
N MET A 113 11.30 15.39 5.69
CA MET A 113 10.26 16.13 6.42
C MET A 113 9.61 15.27 7.51
N LEU A 114 9.24 14.02 7.21
CA LEU A 114 8.64 13.09 8.17
C LEU A 114 9.60 12.71 9.30
N LEU A 115 10.90 12.57 9.03
CA LEU A 115 11.91 12.32 10.06
C LEU A 115 12.17 13.55 10.94
N ALA A 116 11.73 14.73 10.52
CA ALA A 116 11.79 15.98 11.28
C ALA A 116 10.47 16.34 11.98
N SER A 117 9.39 15.61 11.70
CA SER A 117 8.11 15.78 12.38
C SER A 117 8.09 15.10 13.74
N ASP A 118 6.95 15.19 14.43
CA ASP A 118 6.70 14.39 15.62
C ASP A 118 6.55 12.89 15.28
N LEU A 119 6.66 12.05 16.32
CA LEU A 119 6.66 10.61 16.20
C LEU A 119 5.31 10.05 15.70
N ALA A 120 4.18 10.66 16.06
CA ALA A 120 2.87 10.19 15.65
C ALA A 120 2.67 10.40 14.14
N THR A 121 3.02 11.59 13.64
CA THR A 121 2.99 11.91 12.21
C THR A 121 3.86 10.95 11.39
N LEU A 122 5.06 10.64 11.87
CA LEU A 122 5.96 9.68 11.20
C LEU A 122 5.34 8.27 11.15
N ILE A 123 4.78 7.79 12.27
CA ILE A 123 4.15 6.46 12.33
C ILE A 123 2.92 6.40 11.42
N ASP A 124 2.09 7.42 11.41
CA ASP A 124 0.90 7.49 10.55
C ASP A 124 1.31 7.36 9.07
N ALA A 125 2.31 8.14 8.62
CA ALA A 125 2.83 8.04 7.26
C ALA A 125 3.43 6.66 6.94
N MET A 126 4.14 6.04 7.89
CA MET A 126 4.71 4.70 7.70
C MET A 126 3.63 3.62 7.51
N LEU A 127 2.49 3.76 8.20
CA LEU A 127 1.43 2.74 8.27
C LEU A 127 0.23 3.00 7.37
N ASP A 128 0.20 4.14 6.69
CA ASP A 128 -0.86 4.53 5.76
C ASP A 128 -1.05 3.48 4.64
N PRO A 129 -2.27 2.93 4.45
CA PRO A 129 -2.56 1.96 3.39
C PRO A 129 -2.59 2.55 1.96
N GLY A 130 -2.57 3.86 1.78
CA GLY A 130 -2.73 4.53 0.49
C GLY A 130 -1.58 4.30 -0.49
N ASP A 131 -1.86 4.50 -1.78
CA ASP A 131 -0.91 4.30 -2.89
C ASP A 131 0.33 5.20 -2.79
N HIS A 132 0.14 6.43 -2.31
CA HIS A 132 1.24 7.36 -2.05
C HIS A 132 2.20 6.80 -1.01
N ALA A 133 1.68 6.38 0.14
CA ALA A 133 2.47 5.76 1.20
C ALA A 133 3.11 4.43 0.75
N ALA A 134 2.45 3.67 -0.12
CA ALA A 134 3.02 2.48 -0.72
C ALA A 134 4.25 2.79 -1.60
N THR A 135 4.18 3.88 -2.37
CA THR A 135 5.30 4.39 -3.17
C THR A 135 6.41 4.91 -2.26
N LEU A 136 6.06 5.69 -1.24
CA LEU A 136 6.98 6.20 -0.24
C LEU A 136 7.75 5.08 0.47
N ARG A 137 7.07 3.99 0.86
CA ARG A 137 7.67 2.77 1.44
C ARG A 137 8.59 2.02 0.47
N SER A 138 8.40 2.16 -0.85
CA SER A 138 9.30 1.53 -1.83
C SER A 138 10.70 2.16 -1.82
N CYS A 139 10.79 3.42 -1.38
CA CYS A 139 12.01 4.20 -1.24
C CYS A 139 12.37 4.43 0.24
N SER A 140 12.10 3.45 1.10
CA SER A 140 12.21 3.57 2.56
C SER A 140 13.65 3.78 3.05
N PRO A 141 13.92 4.75 3.95
CA PRO A 141 15.23 4.99 4.53
C PRO A 141 15.57 4.06 5.69
N PHE A 142 14.68 3.14 6.08
CA PHE A 142 14.83 2.30 7.27
C PHE A 142 15.62 1.00 7.03
N ALA A 143 16.38 0.92 5.94
CA ALA A 143 17.22 -0.24 5.64
C ALA A 143 18.23 -0.51 6.77
N GLY A 144 18.24 -1.75 7.28
CA GLY A 144 19.13 -2.17 8.36
C GLY A 144 18.75 -1.66 9.75
N VAL A 145 17.52 -1.16 9.95
CA VAL A 145 16.95 -0.96 11.30
C VAL A 145 16.59 -2.29 11.94
N LEU A 146 15.99 -3.19 11.16
CA LEU A 146 15.71 -4.56 11.59
C LEU A 146 16.85 -5.49 11.18
N PRO A 147 17.21 -6.48 12.02
CA PRO A 147 18.09 -7.57 11.63
C PRO A 147 17.53 -8.35 10.42
N GLN A 148 18.44 -8.92 9.62
CA GLN A 148 18.05 -9.58 8.36
C GLN A 148 17.22 -10.86 8.60
N GLU A 149 17.48 -11.56 9.69
CA GLU A 149 16.71 -12.71 10.15
C GLU A 149 15.28 -12.31 10.50
N GLU A 150 15.08 -11.17 11.16
CA GLU A 150 13.77 -10.66 11.53
C GLU A 150 12.98 -10.24 10.29
N VAL A 151 13.64 -9.50 9.37
CA VAL A 151 13.06 -9.16 8.07
C VAL A 151 12.60 -10.41 7.32
N SER A 152 13.40 -11.48 7.34
CA SER A 152 13.06 -12.74 6.66
C SER A 152 11.86 -13.44 7.32
N ALA A 153 11.83 -13.49 8.66
CA ALA A 153 10.72 -14.06 9.42
C ALA A 153 9.40 -13.28 9.22
N ILE A 154 9.44 -11.95 9.15
CA ILE A 154 8.26 -11.12 8.85
C ILE A 154 7.74 -11.42 7.45
N LYS A 155 8.64 -11.50 6.47
CA LYS A 155 8.29 -11.83 5.07
C LYS A 155 7.69 -13.23 4.94
N GLU A 156 8.20 -14.20 5.70
CA GLU A 156 7.66 -15.57 5.81
C GLU A 156 6.25 -15.55 6.40
N THR A 157 6.08 -14.94 7.57
CA THR A 157 4.79 -14.83 8.27
C THR A 157 3.73 -14.19 7.38
N TRP A 158 4.07 -13.08 6.71
CA TRP A 158 3.18 -12.40 5.77
C TRP A 158 2.77 -13.31 4.58
N ARG A 159 3.69 -14.14 4.08
CA ARG A 159 3.37 -15.08 2.98
C ARG A 159 2.38 -16.14 3.46
N LEU A 160 2.63 -16.72 4.64
CA LEU A 160 1.79 -17.75 5.24
C LEU A 160 0.39 -17.23 5.57
N SER A 161 0.27 -15.98 6.04
CA SER A 161 -1.03 -15.36 6.31
C SER A 161 -1.88 -15.18 5.05
N ARG A 162 -1.27 -15.09 3.85
CA ARG A 162 -2.00 -15.02 2.57
C ARG A 162 -2.44 -16.38 2.04
N THR A 163 -1.69 -17.44 2.34
CA THR A 163 -2.06 -18.80 1.91
C THR A 163 -3.16 -19.40 2.77
N GLY A 164 -3.27 -19.01 4.05
CA GLY A 164 -4.28 -19.53 4.98
C GLY A 164 -5.70 -18.99 4.78
N ASP A 165 -5.87 -17.83 4.14
CA ASP A 165 -7.19 -17.24 3.86
C ASP A 165 -7.92 -17.91 2.67
N GLY A 166 -7.28 -18.86 1.98
CA GLY A 166 -7.88 -19.65 0.89
C GLY A 166 -8.53 -20.97 1.33
N GLU A 167 -8.33 -21.40 2.59
CA GLU A 167 -8.73 -22.73 3.07
C GLU A 167 -9.88 -22.71 4.10
N ARG A 168 -10.43 -21.52 4.40
CA ARG A 168 -11.63 -21.38 5.24
C ARG A 168 -12.82 -20.98 4.37
N VAL A 169 -13.38 -21.97 3.68
CA VAL A 169 -14.73 -21.91 3.08
C VAL A 169 -15.73 -22.50 4.07
#